data_AF-A0A8I0AHL0-F1
#
_entry.id   AF-A0A8I0AHL0-F1
#
_cell.length_a   1.000
_cell.length_b   1.000
_cell.length_c   1.000
_cell.angle_alpha   90.00
_cell.angle_beta   90.00
_cell.angle_gamma   90.00
#
_symmetry.space_group_name_H-M   'P 1'
#
loop_
_entity.id
_entity.type
_entity.pdbx_description
1 polymer ?
#
loop_
_entity_poly.entity_id
_entity_poly.type
_entity_poly.pdbx_seq_one_letter_code
_entity_poly.pdbx_strand_id
1 'polypeptide(L)'
;MSEINFQEYEYYMKNRPHVVILGAGASCAAIPTGDKYGRKISAMSGFIDKLGLNEIISKVSIHTSSDNLEDIYMELDERSKNESDCNAVKNELENVIRYYMSDFELPDEPTIYDFLVMSLTNKDLIATFNWDPFLVQAIGRIQKYTDNIPQVAFLHGNVAVGYCSDDNVIGNVGRICRCGKALKPMKLLFPIKNKDYSSDEAIAKSWKQLKNALERAYMVTIFGYSAPKSDAEAVAMLKQAWGAVDDRKLEEIELVDIRDEQTVIDSWDQFIYTHHYSYHTSFFDTTLARCPRRSCEATFDRLMNCIWLDGNKGFKEGMSFSDIDEMTYKLIIEEEQNKGKKEALSNPYH
;
A
#
# COMPACT_ATOMS: atom_id res chain seq x y z
N MET A 1 -33.66 -18.87 -6.71
CA MET A 1 -32.19 -18.78 -6.72
C MET A 1 -31.71 -19.78 -7.75
N SER A 2 -31.13 -19.33 -8.86
CA SER A 2 -30.48 -20.24 -9.81
C SER A 2 -29.30 -20.88 -9.10
N GLU A 3 -29.17 -22.20 -9.16
CA GLU A 3 -28.00 -22.92 -8.64
C GLU A 3 -26.74 -22.37 -9.33
N ILE A 4 -25.83 -21.76 -8.57
CA ILE A 4 -24.52 -21.39 -9.08
C ILE A 4 -23.75 -22.69 -9.29
N ASN A 5 -23.35 -22.97 -10.53
CA ASN A 5 -22.47 -24.10 -10.84
C ASN A 5 -21.11 -23.88 -10.15
N PHE A 6 -20.49 -24.95 -9.65
CA PHE A 6 -19.18 -24.93 -8.99
C PHE A 6 -18.13 -24.13 -9.77
N GLN A 7 -18.05 -24.31 -11.09
CA GLN A 7 -17.10 -23.58 -11.94
C GLN A 7 -17.33 -22.07 -11.93
N GLU A 8 -18.58 -21.64 -11.86
CA GLU A 8 -18.92 -20.22 -11.78
C GLU A 8 -18.62 -19.65 -10.39
N TYR A 9 -18.87 -20.42 -9.32
CA TYR A 9 -18.47 -20.04 -7.97
C TYR A 9 -16.95 -19.89 -7.83
N GLU A 10 -16.20 -20.88 -8.33
CA GLU A 10 -14.74 -20.86 -8.35
C GLU A 10 -14.21 -19.64 -9.12
N TYR A 11 -14.74 -19.37 -10.31
CA TYR A 11 -14.37 -18.19 -11.09
C TYR A 11 -14.59 -16.89 -10.30
N TYR A 12 -15.77 -16.70 -9.70
CA TYR A 12 -16.05 -15.47 -8.95
C TYR A 12 -15.18 -15.33 -7.71
N MET A 13 -14.89 -16.42 -7.00
CA MET A 13 -14.03 -16.38 -5.82
C MET A 13 -12.58 -16.08 -6.17
N LYS A 14 -12.02 -16.75 -7.19
CA LYS A 14 -10.64 -16.51 -7.66
C LYS A 14 -10.46 -15.10 -8.22
N ASN A 15 -11.49 -14.55 -8.88
CA ASN A 15 -11.46 -13.22 -9.46
C ASN A 15 -11.71 -12.06 -8.47
N ARG A 16 -11.84 -12.35 -7.16
CA ARG A 16 -11.86 -11.33 -6.11
C ARG A 16 -10.47 -10.68 -5.96
N PRO A 17 -10.40 -9.43 -5.47
CA PRO A 17 -9.13 -8.74 -5.25
C PRO A 17 -8.32 -9.36 -4.11
N HIS A 18 -7.00 -9.36 -4.29
CA HIS A 18 -6.05 -9.26 -3.19
C HIS A 18 -5.82 -7.78 -2.88
N VAL A 19 -6.06 -7.35 -1.65
CA VAL A 19 -5.76 -5.99 -1.18
C VAL A 19 -4.49 -6.00 -0.35
N VAL A 20 -3.53 -5.15 -0.68
CA VAL A 20 -2.29 -4.97 0.08
C VAL A 20 -2.27 -3.59 0.73
N ILE A 21 -2.05 -3.52 2.04
CA ILE A 21 -1.95 -2.28 2.82
C ILE A 21 -0.50 -2.11 3.25
N LEU A 22 0.14 -1.04 2.77
CA LEU A 22 1.55 -0.74 3.03
C LEU A 22 1.71 0.39 4.03
N GLY A 23 2.50 0.14 5.07
CA GLY A 23 3.00 1.15 6.01
C GLY A 23 4.50 1.37 5.88
N ALA A 24 5.05 2.25 6.72
CA ALA A 24 6.45 2.69 6.63
C ALA A 24 7.46 1.53 6.78
N GLY A 25 7.07 0.44 7.44
CA GLY A 25 7.91 -0.77 7.53
C GLY A 25 8.18 -1.40 6.17
N ALA A 26 7.25 -1.33 5.22
CA ALA A 26 7.45 -1.82 3.86
C ALA A 26 8.53 -1.01 3.13
N SER A 27 8.53 0.32 3.26
CA SER A 27 9.58 1.17 2.68
C SER A 27 10.96 0.88 3.29
N CYS A 28 11.02 0.61 4.60
CA CYS A 28 12.26 0.20 5.25
C CYS A 28 12.77 -1.14 4.72
N ALA A 29 11.87 -2.12 4.54
CA ALA A 29 12.20 -3.44 4.01
C ALA A 29 12.61 -3.41 2.53
N ALA A 30 12.19 -2.41 1.77
CA ALA A 30 12.55 -2.27 0.35
C ALA A 30 14.00 -1.87 0.13
N ILE A 31 14.58 -1.17 1.10
CA ILE A 31 15.93 -0.63 1.04
C ILE A 31 16.70 -0.93 2.34
N PRO A 32 16.94 -2.21 2.67
CA PRO A 32 17.52 -2.61 3.95
C PRO A 32 18.93 -2.03 4.16
N THR A 33 19.67 -1.81 3.07
CA THR A 33 21.01 -1.19 3.05
C THR A 33 20.98 0.30 2.69
N GLY A 34 19.80 0.87 2.49
CA GLY A 34 19.60 2.22 1.95
C GLY A 34 19.18 2.20 0.48
N ASP A 35 18.72 3.37 0.02
CA ASP A 35 18.31 3.63 -1.36
C ASP A 35 19.51 3.55 -2.32
N LYS A 36 19.31 3.88 -3.60
CA LYS A 36 20.39 3.87 -4.61
C LYS A 36 21.66 4.63 -4.19
N TYR A 37 21.52 5.67 -3.36
CA TYR A 37 22.60 6.49 -2.87
C TYR A 37 22.96 6.21 -1.40
N GLY A 38 22.47 5.10 -0.84
CA GLY A 38 22.73 4.66 0.53
C GLY A 38 21.94 5.42 1.60
N ARG A 39 20.93 6.21 1.23
CA ARG A 39 20.08 6.91 2.21
C ARG A 39 19.11 5.93 2.85
N LYS A 40 19.00 6.00 4.17
CA LYS A 40 18.05 5.19 4.92
C LYS A 40 16.75 5.94 5.11
N ILE A 41 15.63 5.27 4.87
CA ILE A 41 14.32 5.74 5.31
C ILE A 41 14.06 5.23 6.73
N SER A 42 13.29 5.96 7.52
CA SER A 42 12.80 5.45 8.80
C SER A 42 11.31 5.61 8.93
N ALA A 43 10.73 4.73 9.76
CA ALA A 43 9.44 4.99 10.39
C ALA A 43 9.45 6.35 11.13
N MET A 44 8.26 6.90 11.39
CA MET A 44 8.06 8.25 11.95
C MET A 44 8.85 8.57 13.24
N SER A 45 9.36 7.58 13.97
CA SER A 45 10.22 7.82 15.14
C SER A 45 11.61 8.36 14.75
N GLY A 46 12.00 9.47 15.39
CA GLY A 46 13.28 10.16 15.10
C GLY A 46 13.31 10.90 13.76
N PHE A 47 12.14 11.08 13.12
CA PHE A 47 12.01 11.76 11.83
C PHE A 47 12.40 13.24 11.90
N ILE A 48 12.03 13.91 13.00
CA ILE A 48 12.31 15.33 13.25
C ILE A 48 13.83 15.57 13.35
N ASP A 49 14.52 14.77 14.16
CA ASP A 49 15.96 14.91 14.38
C ASP A 49 16.77 14.65 13.12
N LYS A 50 16.42 13.59 12.36
CA LYS A 50 17.13 13.23 11.13
C LYS A 50 17.06 14.29 10.05
N LEU A 51 15.96 15.03 10.00
CA LEU A 51 15.72 16.07 9.01
C LEU A 51 16.17 17.45 9.46
N GLY A 52 16.72 17.58 10.67
CA GLY A 52 17.06 18.89 11.24
C GLY A 52 15.84 19.80 11.40
N LEU A 53 14.63 19.23 11.48
CA LEU A 53 13.38 20.01 11.56
C LEU A 53 13.29 20.80 12.86
N ASN A 54 14.11 20.47 13.86
CA ASN A 54 14.25 21.21 15.12
C ASN A 54 14.52 22.70 14.89
N GLU A 55 15.36 23.07 13.92
CA GLU A 55 15.65 24.49 13.64
C GLU A 55 14.40 25.22 13.11
N ILE A 56 13.63 24.57 12.24
CA ILE A 56 12.40 25.12 11.66
C ILE A 56 11.31 25.24 12.73
N ILE A 57 11.12 24.19 13.51
CA ILE A 57 10.10 24.12 14.56
C ILE A 57 10.40 25.13 15.68
N SER A 58 11.68 25.38 16.00
CA SER A 58 12.09 26.33 17.05
C SER A 58 11.74 27.80 16.77
N LYS A 59 11.38 28.14 15.53
CA LYS A 59 10.94 29.50 15.15
C LYS A 59 9.62 29.90 15.79
N VAL A 60 8.84 28.94 16.28
CA VAL A 60 7.59 29.17 17.02
C VAL A 60 7.62 28.41 18.34
N SER A 61 6.88 28.91 19.34
CA SER A 61 6.70 28.16 20.58
C SER A 61 5.76 26.99 20.32
N ILE A 62 6.21 25.74 20.53
CA ILE A 62 5.36 24.55 20.46
C ILE A 62 4.85 24.22 21.86
N HIS A 63 3.57 23.90 21.98
CA HIS A 63 2.89 23.62 23.25
C HIS A 63 2.62 22.13 23.48
N THR A 64 2.62 21.31 22.42
CA THR A 64 2.57 19.85 22.55
C THR A 64 3.84 19.32 23.19
N SER A 65 3.66 18.34 24.08
CA SER A 65 4.77 17.61 24.71
C SER A 65 5.22 16.39 23.89
N SER A 66 4.59 16.15 22.73
CA SER A 66 4.86 15.01 21.86
C SER A 66 6.06 15.30 20.93
N ASP A 67 6.88 14.28 20.70
CA ASP A 67 7.96 14.28 19.71
C ASP A 67 7.50 13.73 18.34
N ASN A 68 6.22 13.38 18.21
CA ASN A 68 5.65 12.92 16.94
C ASN A 68 5.37 14.11 16.00
N LEU A 69 5.87 14.00 14.77
CA LEU A 69 5.65 15.00 13.71
C LEU A 69 4.17 15.30 13.47
N GLU A 70 3.31 14.27 13.52
CA GLU A 70 1.88 14.44 13.27
C GLU A 70 1.23 15.34 14.34
N ASP A 71 1.62 15.17 15.60
CA ASP A 71 1.09 15.95 16.72
C ASP A 71 1.56 17.42 16.66
N ILE A 72 2.83 17.64 16.31
CA ILE A 72 3.39 18.98 16.11
C ILE A 72 2.72 19.66 14.92
N TYR A 73 2.54 18.95 13.81
CA TYR A 73 1.86 19.49 12.64
C TYR A 73 0.41 19.84 12.92
N MET A 74 -0.30 19.04 13.74
CA MET A 74 -1.66 19.35 14.17
C MET A 74 -1.74 20.68 14.93
N GLU A 75 -0.84 20.91 15.89
CA GLU A 75 -0.77 22.19 16.61
C GLU A 75 -0.49 23.36 15.64
N LEU A 76 0.47 23.18 14.74
CA LEU A 76 0.82 24.19 13.74
C LEU A 76 -0.35 24.49 12.81
N ASP A 77 -1.10 23.49 12.35
CA ASP A 77 -2.29 23.66 11.51
C ASP A 77 -3.37 24.47 12.23
N GLU A 78 -3.70 24.12 13.47
CA GLU A 78 -4.72 24.82 14.26
C GLU A 78 -4.38 26.30 14.46
N ARG A 79 -3.11 26.59 14.80
CA ARG A 79 -2.63 27.95 15.06
C ARG A 79 -2.39 28.76 13.80
N SER A 80 -2.01 28.12 12.69
CA SER A 80 -1.77 28.78 11.40
C SER A 80 -2.97 29.60 10.88
N LYS A 81 -4.19 29.29 11.35
CA LYS A 81 -5.42 30.01 11.03
C LYS A 81 -5.43 31.45 11.57
N ASN A 82 -4.74 31.68 12.68
CA ASN A 82 -4.71 32.97 13.38
C ASN A 82 -3.29 33.56 13.50
N GLU A 83 -2.24 32.75 13.37
CA GLU A 83 -0.85 33.14 13.56
C GLU A 83 -0.05 32.97 12.26
N SER A 84 0.42 34.09 11.69
CA SER A 84 1.17 34.10 10.43
C SER A 84 2.48 33.32 10.51
N ASP A 85 3.14 33.36 11.66
CA ASP A 85 4.44 32.70 11.88
C ASP A 85 4.26 31.17 11.91
N CYS A 86 3.20 30.66 12.57
CA CYS A 86 2.83 29.25 12.50
C CYS A 86 2.51 28.81 11.07
N ASN A 87 1.82 29.63 10.28
CA ASN A 87 1.58 29.33 8.87
C ASN A 87 2.88 29.28 8.05
N ALA A 88 3.81 30.21 8.27
CA ALA A 88 5.11 30.20 7.60
C ALA A 88 5.92 28.94 7.94
N VAL A 89 6.01 28.60 9.24
CA VAL A 89 6.68 27.38 9.72
C VAL A 89 6.03 26.12 9.15
N LYS A 90 4.70 26.04 9.12
CA LYS A 90 3.96 24.92 8.54
C LYS A 90 4.31 24.72 7.05
N ASN A 91 4.28 25.79 6.26
CA ASN A 91 4.60 25.70 4.83
C ASN A 91 6.08 25.32 4.59
N GLU A 92 7.00 25.86 5.40
CA GLU A 92 8.42 25.49 5.34
C GLU A 92 8.64 24.01 5.69
N LEU A 93 7.97 23.53 6.74
CA LEU A 93 7.99 22.12 7.18
C LEU A 93 7.50 21.19 6.07
N GLU A 94 6.34 21.48 5.46
CA GLU A 94 5.79 20.69 4.34
C GLU A 94 6.76 20.63 3.15
N ASN A 95 7.38 21.76 2.80
CA ASN A 95 8.32 21.83 1.68
C ASN A 95 9.59 21.02 1.94
N VAL A 96 10.15 21.10 3.15
CA VAL A 96 11.37 20.37 3.53
C VAL A 96 11.11 18.86 3.54
N ILE A 97 9.98 18.44 4.12
CA ILE A 97 9.58 17.02 4.13
C ILE A 97 9.38 16.52 2.70
N ARG A 98 8.67 17.29 1.86
CA ARG A 98 8.46 16.92 0.45
C ARG A 98 9.77 16.82 -0.30
N TYR A 99 10.65 17.80 -0.17
CA TYR A 99 11.93 17.81 -0.88
C TYR A 99 12.76 16.59 -0.48
N TYR A 100 12.93 16.36 0.83
CA TYR A 100 13.64 15.20 1.34
C TYR A 100 13.07 13.87 0.83
N MET A 101 11.75 13.71 0.89
CA MET A 101 11.08 12.47 0.48
C MET A 101 11.12 12.25 -1.03
N SER A 102 11.00 13.32 -1.84
CA SER A 102 11.01 13.25 -3.31
C SER A 102 12.33 12.74 -3.86
N ASP A 103 13.37 12.89 -3.07
CA ASP A 103 14.73 12.68 -3.49
C ASP A 103 15.09 11.19 -3.51
N PHE A 104 14.40 10.33 -2.74
CA PHE A 104 14.64 8.89 -2.64
C PHE A 104 14.52 8.15 -3.97
N GLU A 105 15.47 7.26 -4.26
CA GLU A 105 15.50 6.45 -5.49
C GLU A 105 15.74 4.98 -5.15
N LEU A 106 14.88 4.09 -5.65
CA LEU A 106 15.08 2.65 -5.51
C LEU A 106 16.44 2.23 -6.12
N PRO A 107 17.16 1.27 -5.52
CA PRO A 107 18.34 0.65 -6.12
C PRO A 107 18.08 0.11 -7.53
N ASP A 108 19.13 -0.09 -8.33
CA ASP A 108 18.98 -0.59 -9.71
C ASP A 108 18.50 -2.06 -9.76
N GLU A 109 18.84 -2.84 -8.74
CA GLU A 109 18.36 -4.21 -8.58
C GLU A 109 16.90 -4.26 -8.08
N PRO A 110 16.14 -5.34 -8.37
CA PRO A 110 14.78 -5.50 -7.89
C PRO A 110 14.67 -5.42 -6.37
N THR A 111 13.71 -4.65 -5.90
CA THR A 111 13.32 -4.55 -4.50
C THR A 111 11.99 -5.24 -4.24
N ILE A 112 11.62 -5.41 -2.97
CA ILE A 112 10.32 -6.00 -2.61
C ILE A 112 9.12 -5.29 -3.25
N TYR A 113 9.22 -3.99 -3.55
CA TYR A 113 8.16 -3.26 -4.26
C TYR A 113 8.03 -3.73 -5.71
N ASP A 114 9.14 -4.03 -6.39
CA ASP A 114 9.12 -4.58 -7.74
C ASP A 114 8.47 -5.97 -7.74
N PHE A 115 8.84 -6.84 -6.79
CA PHE A 115 8.20 -8.14 -6.62
C PHE A 115 6.71 -8.03 -6.26
N LEU A 116 6.34 -7.10 -5.36
CA LEU A 116 4.96 -6.86 -4.94
C LEU A 116 4.09 -6.38 -6.11
N VAL A 117 4.58 -5.45 -6.92
CA VAL A 117 3.81 -4.97 -8.07
C VAL A 117 3.69 -6.08 -9.12
N MET A 118 4.76 -6.85 -9.36
CA MET A 118 4.73 -7.96 -10.31
C MET A 118 3.83 -9.12 -9.86
N SER A 119 3.71 -9.37 -8.55
CA SER A 119 2.89 -10.47 -8.02
C SER A 119 1.38 -10.23 -8.14
N LEU A 120 0.95 -9.03 -8.53
CA LEU A 120 -0.44 -8.63 -8.57
C LEU A 120 -0.91 -8.31 -10.00
N THR A 121 -2.22 -8.21 -10.16
CA THR A 121 -2.91 -7.94 -11.43
C THR A 121 -3.87 -6.76 -11.30
N ASN A 122 -4.49 -6.31 -12.39
CA ASN A 122 -5.43 -5.18 -12.39
C ASN A 122 -6.70 -5.36 -11.55
N LYS A 123 -7.03 -6.59 -11.14
CA LYS A 123 -8.14 -6.88 -10.23
C LYS A 123 -7.79 -6.50 -8.79
N ASP A 124 -6.50 -6.44 -8.46
CA ASP A 124 -5.96 -6.26 -7.12
C ASP A 124 -5.69 -4.78 -6.80
N LEU A 125 -5.45 -4.47 -5.52
CA LEU A 125 -5.22 -3.11 -5.05
C LEU A 125 -4.04 -3.06 -4.07
N ILE A 126 -3.12 -2.11 -4.27
CA ILE A 126 -2.16 -1.68 -3.26
C ILE A 126 -2.61 -0.34 -2.69
N ALA A 127 -2.90 -0.28 -1.39
CA ALA A 127 -3.11 0.96 -0.67
C ALA A 127 -1.90 1.27 0.20
N THR A 128 -1.42 2.52 0.19
CA THR A 128 -0.22 2.89 0.93
C THR A 128 -0.42 4.17 1.73
N PHE A 129 0.13 4.17 2.94
CA PHE A 129 0.28 5.35 3.79
C PHE A 129 1.62 6.07 3.58
N ASN A 130 2.47 5.56 2.69
CA ASN A 130 3.85 6.01 2.58
C ASN A 130 3.98 7.19 1.62
N TRP A 131 4.70 8.21 2.08
CA TRP A 131 4.97 9.42 1.28
C TRP A 131 6.07 9.23 0.25
N ASP A 132 6.98 8.28 0.45
CA ASP A 132 8.14 8.04 -0.40
C ASP A 132 7.75 7.57 -1.82
N PRO A 133 8.60 7.79 -2.83
CA PRO A 133 8.26 7.53 -4.22
C PRO A 133 8.41 6.06 -4.64
N PHE A 134 8.76 5.13 -3.74
CA PHE A 134 9.18 3.77 -4.12
C PHE A 134 8.12 2.99 -4.88
N LEU A 135 6.86 3.03 -4.43
CA LEU A 135 5.78 2.32 -5.12
C LEU A 135 5.58 2.84 -6.55
N VAL A 136 5.64 4.16 -6.75
CA VAL A 136 5.50 4.76 -8.09
C VAL A 136 6.68 4.37 -8.98
N GLN A 137 7.90 4.33 -8.44
CA GLN A 137 9.09 3.90 -9.16
C GLN A 137 9.00 2.41 -9.56
N ALA A 138 8.61 1.53 -8.64
CA ALA A 138 8.43 0.10 -8.91
C ALA A 138 7.37 -0.14 -9.99
N ILE A 139 6.24 0.59 -9.95
CA ILE A 139 5.23 0.53 -11.01
C ILE A 139 5.84 0.89 -12.36
N GLY A 140 6.59 1.99 -12.44
CA GLY A 140 7.26 2.40 -13.68
C GLY A 140 8.29 1.38 -14.19
N ARG A 141 8.91 0.60 -13.29
CA ARG A 141 9.83 -0.48 -13.65
C ARG A 141 9.08 -1.71 -14.18
N ILE A 142 8.01 -2.14 -13.49
CA ILE A 142 7.21 -3.31 -13.87
C ILE A 142 6.37 -3.07 -15.14
N GLN A 143 5.94 -1.83 -15.40
CA GLN A 143 5.22 -1.47 -16.63
C GLN A 143 6.03 -1.72 -17.92
N LYS A 144 7.35 -1.96 -17.82
CA LYS A 144 8.17 -2.38 -18.97
C LYS A 144 7.89 -3.83 -19.41
N TYR A 145 7.27 -4.63 -18.54
CA TYR A 145 7.00 -6.06 -18.74
C TYR A 145 5.51 -6.34 -18.97
N THR A 146 4.61 -5.60 -18.30
CA THR A 146 3.17 -5.80 -18.43
C THR A 146 2.35 -4.55 -18.08
N ASP A 147 1.21 -4.39 -18.75
CA ASP A 147 0.18 -3.39 -18.41
C ASP A 147 -0.85 -3.94 -17.40
N ASN A 148 -0.84 -5.26 -17.13
CA ASN A 148 -1.73 -5.89 -16.16
C ASN A 148 -1.16 -5.80 -14.74
N ILE A 149 -1.15 -4.58 -14.20
CA ILE A 149 -0.61 -4.22 -12.87
C ILE A 149 -1.73 -3.84 -11.89
N PRO A 150 -1.49 -3.93 -10.55
CA PRO A 150 -2.49 -3.56 -9.55
C PRO A 150 -2.91 -2.09 -9.62
N GLN A 151 -4.13 -1.85 -9.15
CA GLN A 151 -4.58 -0.51 -8.86
C GLN A 151 -3.86 0.03 -7.61
N VAL A 152 -3.79 1.35 -7.45
CA VAL A 152 -3.09 1.99 -6.32
C VAL A 152 -3.90 3.10 -5.68
N ALA A 153 -3.92 3.13 -4.35
CA ALA A 153 -4.53 4.17 -3.52
C ALA A 153 -3.51 4.79 -2.54
N PHE A 154 -3.35 6.11 -2.58
CA PHE A 154 -2.40 6.84 -1.72
C PHE A 154 -3.17 7.54 -0.59
N LEU A 155 -3.20 6.91 0.58
CA LEU A 155 -4.10 7.27 1.68
C LEU A 155 -3.67 8.54 2.43
N HIS A 156 -2.36 8.82 2.47
CA HIS A 156 -1.77 10.04 3.05
C HIS A 156 -1.05 10.90 2.00
N GLY A 157 -1.41 10.72 0.73
CA GLY A 157 -0.69 11.33 -0.39
C GLY A 157 0.69 10.71 -0.61
N ASN A 158 1.38 11.22 -1.61
CA ASN A 158 2.69 10.72 -2.02
C ASN A 158 3.47 11.81 -2.76
N VAL A 159 4.78 11.86 -2.59
CA VAL A 159 5.61 12.91 -3.20
C VAL A 159 5.70 12.81 -4.72
N ALA A 160 5.61 11.60 -5.29
CA ALA A 160 5.68 11.37 -6.72
C ALA A 160 4.31 11.48 -7.42
N VAL A 161 3.23 11.71 -6.68
CA VAL A 161 1.86 11.68 -7.19
C VAL A 161 1.23 13.06 -7.15
N GLY A 162 0.50 13.37 -8.22
CA GLY A 162 -0.31 14.55 -8.34
C GLY A 162 -1.75 14.26 -8.74
N TYR A 163 -2.58 15.29 -8.59
CA TYR A 163 -4.01 15.24 -8.84
C TYR A 163 -4.46 16.40 -9.74
N CYS A 164 -5.42 16.12 -10.60
CA CYS A 164 -6.19 17.11 -11.35
C CYS A 164 -7.64 17.06 -10.89
N SER A 165 -8.12 18.14 -10.29
CA SER A 165 -9.51 18.31 -9.87
C SER A 165 -10.47 18.38 -11.06
N ASP A 166 -10.06 19.01 -12.16
CA ASP A 166 -10.94 19.23 -13.32
C ASP A 166 -11.35 17.92 -14.00
N ASP A 167 -10.39 17.00 -14.15
CA ASP A 167 -10.59 15.70 -14.81
C ASP A 167 -10.75 14.54 -13.82
N ASN A 168 -10.60 14.81 -12.52
CA ASN A 168 -10.56 13.85 -11.43
C ASN A 168 -9.55 12.69 -11.69
N VAL A 169 -8.32 13.04 -12.07
CA VAL A 169 -7.25 12.08 -12.42
C VAL A 169 -6.10 12.14 -11.43
N ILE A 170 -5.63 10.97 -11.01
CA ILE A 170 -4.41 10.77 -10.21
C ILE A 170 -3.33 10.23 -11.16
N GLY A 171 -2.10 10.71 -11.02
CA GLY A 171 -0.95 10.23 -11.80
C GLY A 171 0.35 10.89 -11.33
N ASN A 172 1.44 10.72 -12.08
CA ASN A 172 2.72 11.28 -11.67
C ASN A 172 2.65 12.82 -11.60
N VAL A 173 3.16 13.38 -10.50
CA VAL A 173 3.16 14.83 -10.27
C VAL A 173 3.82 15.57 -11.44
N GLY A 174 3.25 16.71 -11.84
CA GLY A 174 3.76 17.51 -12.96
C GLY A 174 3.42 16.97 -14.37
N ARG A 175 2.90 15.74 -14.51
CA ARG A 175 2.43 15.24 -15.82
C ARG A 175 1.28 16.10 -16.33
N ILE A 176 1.23 16.32 -17.64
CA ILE A 176 0.12 17.04 -18.28
C ILE A 176 -1.12 16.16 -18.33
N CYS A 177 -2.22 16.65 -17.75
CA CYS A 177 -3.54 16.03 -17.81
C CYS A 177 -4.22 16.34 -19.15
N ARG A 178 -5.33 15.63 -19.45
CA ARG A 178 -6.11 15.85 -20.68
C ARG A 178 -6.74 17.25 -20.76
N CYS A 179 -7.02 17.91 -19.64
CA CYS A 179 -7.40 19.33 -19.60
C CYS A 179 -6.25 20.30 -19.92
N GLY A 180 -5.02 19.81 -20.17
CA GLY A 180 -3.84 20.61 -20.48
C GLY A 180 -3.11 21.18 -19.27
N LYS A 181 -3.61 20.98 -18.04
CA LYS A 181 -2.95 21.41 -16.80
C LYS A 181 -2.04 20.32 -16.26
N ALA A 182 -0.92 20.72 -15.64
CA ALA A 182 -0.06 19.80 -14.91
C ALA A 182 -0.77 19.28 -13.65
N LEU A 183 -0.60 17.99 -13.33
CA LEU A 183 -1.08 17.39 -12.09
C LEU A 183 -0.41 18.07 -10.88
N LYS A 184 -1.23 18.62 -9.98
CA LYS A 184 -0.74 19.34 -8.79
C LYS A 184 -0.29 18.34 -7.72
N PRO A 185 0.78 18.63 -6.96
CA PRO A 185 1.23 17.75 -5.87
C PRO A 185 0.10 17.45 -4.88
N MET A 186 -0.02 16.20 -4.44
CA MET A 186 -0.94 15.82 -3.36
C MET A 186 -0.47 16.36 -2.01
N LYS A 187 -1.39 16.70 -1.11
CA LYS A 187 -1.06 17.02 0.29
C LYS A 187 -0.52 15.78 1.02
N LEU A 188 0.46 15.98 1.91
CA LEU A 188 1.12 14.90 2.65
C LEU A 188 0.67 14.83 4.12
N LEU A 189 0.43 15.99 4.73
CA LEU A 189 0.13 16.12 6.16
C LEU A 189 -1.30 16.62 6.38
N PHE A 190 -2.01 15.96 7.30
CA PHE A 190 -3.39 16.27 7.67
C PHE A 190 -3.52 16.42 9.20
N PRO A 191 -4.30 17.39 9.70
CA PRO A 191 -4.51 17.56 11.15
C PRO A 191 -5.29 16.37 11.75
N ILE A 192 -4.78 15.77 12.83
CA ILE A 192 -5.25 14.48 13.39
C ILE A 192 -6.66 14.55 14.03
N LYS A 193 -6.99 15.66 14.72
CA LYS A 193 -8.24 15.77 15.51
C LYS A 193 -9.51 15.82 14.67
N ASN A 194 -9.36 16.06 13.37
CA ASN A 194 -10.39 15.96 12.34
C ASN A 194 -9.67 15.57 11.05
N LYS A 195 -9.18 14.33 10.91
CA LYS A 195 -8.65 13.88 9.61
C LYS A 195 -9.84 13.73 8.67
N ASP A 196 -10.40 14.86 8.25
CA ASP A 196 -11.43 14.89 7.24
C ASP A 196 -10.76 14.54 5.91
N TYR A 197 -10.49 13.25 5.73
CA TYR A 197 -10.00 12.66 4.50
C TYR A 197 -10.96 12.94 3.34
N SER A 198 -12.20 13.38 3.64
CA SER A 198 -13.18 13.83 2.65
C SER A 198 -12.97 15.29 2.19
N SER A 199 -12.20 16.09 2.93
CA SER A 199 -11.88 17.48 2.59
C SER A 199 -10.89 17.61 1.41
N ASP A 200 -10.11 16.57 1.13
CA ASP A 200 -9.23 16.50 -0.04
C ASP A 200 -9.76 15.47 -1.04
N GLU A 201 -10.16 15.93 -2.23
CA GLU A 201 -10.80 15.10 -3.24
C GLU A 201 -9.95 13.89 -3.67
N ALA A 202 -8.63 14.03 -3.72
CA ALA A 202 -7.73 12.98 -4.15
C ALA A 202 -7.58 11.88 -3.08
N ILE A 203 -7.51 12.31 -1.81
CA ILE A 203 -7.45 11.41 -0.66
C ILE A 203 -8.79 10.69 -0.47
N ALA A 204 -9.90 11.43 -0.54
CA ALA A 204 -11.25 10.88 -0.47
C ALA A 204 -11.46 9.78 -1.53
N LYS A 205 -10.96 10.02 -2.76
CA LYS A 205 -11.00 9.05 -3.85
C LYS A 205 -10.17 7.80 -3.53
N SER A 206 -8.97 7.95 -3.00
CA SER A 206 -8.10 6.83 -2.60
C SER A 206 -8.75 5.97 -1.52
N TRP A 207 -9.34 6.60 -0.50
CA TRP A 207 -10.10 5.90 0.55
C TRP A 207 -11.34 5.18 0.01
N LYS A 208 -12.08 5.82 -0.90
CA LYS A 208 -13.23 5.19 -1.57
C LYS A 208 -12.82 3.95 -2.38
N GLN A 209 -11.68 4.03 -3.08
CA GLN A 209 -11.15 2.91 -3.85
C GLN A 209 -10.76 1.74 -2.94
N LEU A 210 -10.07 2.04 -1.83
CA LEU A 210 -9.74 1.05 -0.81
C LEU A 210 -10.99 0.39 -0.23
N LYS A 211 -11.99 1.19 0.15
CA LYS A 211 -13.25 0.66 0.69
C LYS A 211 -13.93 -0.32 -0.27
N ASN A 212 -14.08 0.08 -1.54
CA ASN A 212 -14.71 -0.76 -2.57
C ASN A 212 -13.93 -2.05 -2.88
N ALA A 213 -12.61 -2.04 -2.68
CA ALA A 213 -11.77 -3.23 -2.87
C ALA A 213 -11.85 -4.14 -1.64
N LEU A 214 -11.70 -3.60 -0.43
CA LEU A 214 -11.79 -4.35 0.83
C LEU A 214 -13.13 -5.04 1.02
N GLU A 215 -14.25 -4.38 0.68
CA GLU A 215 -15.58 -4.98 0.76
C GLU A 215 -15.65 -6.34 0.01
N ARG A 216 -14.89 -6.48 -1.08
CA ARG A 216 -14.88 -7.66 -1.97
C ARG A 216 -13.61 -8.50 -1.85
N ALA A 217 -12.64 -8.11 -1.04
CA ALA A 217 -11.32 -8.73 -1.01
C ALA A 217 -11.40 -10.19 -0.57
N TYR A 218 -10.66 -11.06 -1.25
CA TYR A 218 -10.51 -12.46 -0.85
C TYR A 218 -9.28 -12.68 0.03
N MET A 219 -8.25 -11.87 -0.20
CA MET A 219 -7.06 -11.80 0.64
C MET A 219 -6.75 -10.36 1.00
N VAL A 220 -6.28 -10.15 2.22
CA VAL A 220 -5.75 -8.86 2.67
C VAL A 220 -4.35 -9.07 3.23
N THR A 221 -3.33 -8.48 2.59
CA THR A 221 -1.98 -8.44 3.15
C THR A 221 -1.73 -7.09 3.81
N ILE A 222 -1.29 -7.08 5.06
CA ILE A 222 -0.85 -5.88 5.77
C ILE A 222 0.65 -5.96 5.96
N PHE A 223 1.39 -5.05 5.34
CA PHE A 223 2.85 -5.08 5.35
C PHE A 223 3.43 -3.81 5.96
N GLY A 224 4.06 -3.97 7.13
CA GLY A 224 4.83 -2.90 7.77
C GLY A 224 3.98 -1.74 8.25
N TYR A 225 2.68 -1.96 8.45
CA TYR A 225 1.75 -0.99 9.02
C TYR A 225 1.33 -1.43 10.42
N SER A 226 1.64 -0.59 11.41
CA SER A 226 1.50 -0.94 12.82
C SER A 226 0.15 -0.55 13.43
N ALA A 227 -0.78 0.01 12.66
CA ALA A 227 -2.04 0.58 13.14
C ALA A 227 -1.87 1.43 14.42
N PRO A 228 -1.01 2.46 14.40
CA PRO A 228 -0.70 3.24 15.60
C PRO A 228 -1.96 3.93 16.15
N LYS A 229 -1.98 4.20 17.47
CA LYS A 229 -3.11 4.89 18.13
C LYS A 229 -3.45 6.26 17.49
N SER A 230 -2.47 6.94 16.90
CA SER A 230 -2.67 8.20 16.18
C SER A 230 -3.48 8.05 14.89
N ASP A 231 -3.68 6.82 14.41
CA ASP A 231 -4.43 6.51 13.18
C ASP A 231 -5.72 5.73 13.43
N ALA A 232 -6.36 5.99 14.58
CA ALA A 232 -7.65 5.39 14.94
C ALA A 232 -8.74 5.58 13.87
N GLU A 233 -8.71 6.71 13.15
CA GLU A 233 -9.65 6.99 12.06
C GLU A 233 -9.41 6.08 10.84
N ALA A 234 -8.16 5.90 10.42
CA ALA A 234 -7.82 4.95 9.35
C ALA A 234 -8.27 3.53 9.71
N VAL A 235 -8.01 3.09 10.95
CA VAL A 235 -8.43 1.77 11.44
C VAL A 235 -9.96 1.65 11.44
N ALA A 236 -10.68 2.69 11.87
CA ALA A 236 -12.14 2.70 11.82
C ALA A 236 -12.68 2.61 10.39
N MET A 237 -12.09 3.33 9.44
CA MET A 237 -12.46 3.28 8.03
C MET A 237 -12.20 1.90 7.40
N LEU A 238 -11.04 1.30 7.70
CA LEU A 238 -10.70 -0.06 7.28
C LEU A 238 -11.72 -1.05 7.84
N LYS A 239 -12.06 -0.95 9.13
CA LYS A 239 -13.03 -1.84 9.78
C LYS A 239 -14.43 -1.69 9.19
N GLN A 240 -14.84 -0.46 8.90
CA GLN A 240 -16.12 -0.20 8.24
C GLN A 240 -16.19 -0.84 6.85
N ALA A 241 -15.10 -0.77 6.07
CA ALA A 241 -15.01 -1.41 4.77
C ALA A 241 -14.95 -2.95 4.87
N TRP A 242 -14.27 -3.46 5.88
CA TRP A 242 -14.14 -4.90 6.11
C TRP A 242 -15.45 -5.54 6.56
N GLY A 243 -16.26 -4.83 7.36
CA GLY A 243 -17.53 -5.34 7.85
C GLY A 243 -17.38 -6.29 9.04
N ALA A 244 -18.39 -7.14 9.27
CA ALA A 244 -18.36 -8.09 10.37
C ALA A 244 -17.43 -9.26 10.04
N VAL A 245 -16.54 -9.60 10.99
CA VAL A 245 -15.61 -10.73 10.83
C VAL A 245 -16.34 -12.06 10.62
N ASP A 246 -17.55 -12.21 11.17
CA ASP A 246 -18.38 -13.41 11.00
C ASP A 246 -18.83 -13.63 9.55
N ASP A 247 -18.82 -12.59 8.72
CA ASP A 247 -19.12 -12.68 7.29
C ASP A 247 -17.87 -13.01 6.46
N ARG A 248 -16.69 -13.09 7.09
CA ARG A 248 -15.37 -13.23 6.45
C ARG A 248 -14.74 -14.62 6.63
N LYS A 249 -15.57 -15.66 6.60
CA LYS A 249 -15.16 -17.05 6.91
C LYS A 249 -14.34 -17.72 5.83
N LEU A 250 -14.20 -17.12 4.64
CA LEU A 250 -13.49 -17.74 3.51
C LEU A 250 -12.25 -16.94 3.12
N GLU A 251 -12.10 -15.75 3.67
CA GLU A 251 -11.07 -14.78 3.42
C GLU A 251 -9.86 -15.05 4.32
N GLU A 252 -8.68 -14.63 3.85
CA GLU A 252 -7.41 -14.77 4.57
C GLU A 252 -6.79 -13.39 4.83
N ILE A 253 -6.27 -13.19 6.04
CA ILE A 253 -5.42 -12.03 6.36
C ILE A 253 -3.95 -12.48 6.45
N GLU A 254 -3.06 -11.79 5.77
CA GLU A 254 -1.62 -12.05 5.81
C GLU A 254 -0.92 -10.85 6.44
N LEU A 255 -0.20 -11.08 7.54
CA LEU A 255 0.47 -10.04 8.32
C LEU A 255 1.98 -10.15 8.09
N VAL A 256 2.61 -9.06 7.64
CA VAL A 256 4.05 -8.99 7.41
C VAL A 256 4.66 -7.91 8.29
N ASP A 257 5.29 -8.33 9.39
CA ASP A 257 5.85 -7.43 10.40
C ASP A 257 6.99 -8.12 11.15
N ILE A 258 8.02 -7.36 11.55
CA ILE A 258 9.19 -7.89 12.28
C ILE A 258 8.97 -7.93 13.80
N ARG A 259 7.93 -7.27 14.30
CA ARG A 259 7.53 -7.33 15.72
C ARG A 259 6.97 -8.70 16.04
N ASP A 260 7.04 -9.08 17.31
CA ASP A 260 6.44 -10.31 17.84
C ASP A 260 4.99 -10.55 17.33
N GLU A 261 4.72 -11.80 16.93
CA GLU A 261 3.47 -12.22 16.31
C GLU A 261 2.24 -11.88 17.18
N GLN A 262 2.28 -12.18 18.48
CA GLN A 262 1.16 -11.91 19.39
C GLN A 262 0.86 -10.41 19.47
N THR A 263 1.91 -9.59 19.53
CA THR A 263 1.76 -8.12 19.54
C THR A 263 1.10 -7.59 18.27
N VAL A 264 1.41 -8.20 17.12
CA VAL A 264 0.84 -7.80 15.82
C VAL A 264 -0.61 -8.27 15.73
N ILE A 265 -0.92 -9.50 16.12
CA ILE A 265 -2.28 -10.03 16.15
C ILE A 265 -3.18 -9.18 17.05
N ASP A 266 -2.72 -8.82 18.25
CA ASP A 266 -3.47 -7.97 19.17
C ASP A 266 -3.81 -6.58 18.57
N SER A 267 -3.01 -6.11 17.61
CA SER A 267 -3.26 -4.85 16.90
C SER A 267 -4.31 -4.98 15.77
N TRP A 268 -4.55 -6.21 15.30
CA TRP A 268 -5.39 -6.53 14.13
C TRP A 268 -6.56 -7.48 14.45
N ASP A 269 -6.77 -7.80 15.72
CA ASP A 269 -7.76 -8.76 16.24
C ASP A 269 -9.18 -8.52 15.68
N GLN A 270 -9.55 -7.26 15.50
CA GLN A 270 -10.85 -6.83 14.99
C GLN A 270 -11.09 -7.13 13.51
N PHE A 271 -10.07 -7.57 12.77
CA PHE A 271 -10.16 -7.93 11.36
C PHE A 271 -10.11 -9.44 11.13
N ILE A 272 -9.49 -10.18 12.05
CA ILE A 272 -9.19 -11.61 11.87
C ILE A 272 -10.40 -12.45 12.26
N TYR A 273 -10.90 -13.25 11.31
CA TYR A 273 -11.90 -14.26 11.63
C TYR A 273 -11.23 -15.49 12.26
N THR A 274 -11.32 -15.61 13.59
CA THR A 274 -10.82 -16.77 14.38
C THR A 274 -9.33 -17.08 14.17
N HIS A 275 -9.01 -17.91 13.18
CA HIS A 275 -7.69 -18.45 12.85
C HIS A 275 -7.32 -18.21 11.37
N HIS A 276 -8.07 -17.36 10.66
CA HIS A 276 -7.90 -17.06 9.24
C HIS A 276 -6.84 -15.97 9.05
N TYR A 277 -5.64 -16.25 9.57
CA TYR A 277 -4.49 -15.40 9.36
C TYR A 277 -3.21 -16.20 9.18
N SER A 278 -2.24 -15.55 8.56
CA SER A 278 -0.84 -15.97 8.53
C SER A 278 0.04 -14.80 8.93
N TYR A 279 1.17 -15.12 9.55
CA TYR A 279 2.15 -14.15 10.01
C TYR A 279 3.53 -14.48 9.45
N HIS A 280 4.19 -13.45 8.92
CA HIS A 280 5.50 -13.54 8.29
C HIS A 280 6.38 -12.37 8.70
N THR A 281 7.69 -12.61 8.75
CA THR A 281 8.70 -11.57 8.99
C THR A 281 9.39 -11.12 7.70
N SER A 282 9.14 -11.81 6.59
CA SER A 282 9.70 -11.53 5.27
C SER A 282 8.61 -11.52 4.20
N PHE A 283 8.77 -10.63 3.21
CA PHE A 283 7.93 -10.63 2.02
C PHE A 283 8.03 -11.97 1.26
N PHE A 284 9.19 -12.61 1.22
CA PHE A 284 9.38 -13.83 0.42
C PHE A 284 8.66 -15.08 0.96
N ASP A 285 8.14 -15.00 2.18
CA ASP A 285 7.34 -16.06 2.79
C ASP A 285 5.83 -15.92 2.51
N THR A 286 5.42 -14.75 2.01
CA THR A 286 4.02 -14.40 1.70
C THR A 286 3.44 -15.22 0.56
N THR A 287 2.12 -15.30 0.49
CA THR A 287 1.40 -15.86 -0.65
C THR A 287 1.71 -15.09 -1.93
N LEU A 288 1.91 -13.76 -1.84
CA LEU A 288 2.30 -12.90 -2.96
C LEU A 288 3.63 -13.32 -3.58
N ALA A 289 4.63 -13.65 -2.76
CA ALA A 289 5.93 -14.10 -3.24
C ALA A 289 5.92 -15.57 -3.66
N ARG A 290 5.20 -16.43 -2.94
CA ARG A 290 5.17 -17.87 -3.20
C ARG A 290 4.33 -18.26 -4.42
N CYS A 291 3.29 -17.49 -4.71
CA CYS A 291 2.36 -17.74 -5.81
C CYS A 291 2.09 -16.45 -6.61
N PRO A 292 3.14 -15.82 -7.20
CA PRO A 292 2.98 -14.53 -7.84
C PRO A 292 1.97 -14.60 -8.99
N ARG A 293 1.17 -13.54 -9.12
CA ARG A 293 0.05 -13.39 -10.07
C ARG A 293 -1.11 -14.36 -9.87
N ARG A 294 -1.05 -15.25 -8.87
CA ARG A 294 -2.08 -16.28 -8.61
C ARG A 294 -2.43 -16.38 -7.13
N SER A 295 -2.29 -15.32 -6.34
CA SER A 295 -2.48 -15.40 -4.89
C SER A 295 -3.89 -15.85 -4.51
N CYS A 296 -4.92 -15.34 -5.20
CA CYS A 296 -6.32 -15.71 -4.92
C CYS A 296 -6.64 -17.11 -5.44
N GLU A 297 -6.12 -17.46 -6.61
CA GLU A 297 -6.23 -18.78 -7.22
C GLU A 297 -5.60 -19.85 -6.31
N ALA A 298 -4.38 -19.59 -5.85
CA ALA A 298 -3.63 -20.45 -4.94
C ALA A 298 -4.33 -20.61 -3.59
N THR A 299 -4.84 -19.52 -3.01
CA THR A 299 -5.60 -19.58 -1.75
C THR A 299 -6.89 -20.39 -1.90
N PHE A 300 -7.62 -20.20 -2.99
CA PHE A 300 -8.80 -21.01 -3.27
C PHE A 300 -8.44 -22.49 -3.42
N ASP A 301 -7.40 -22.80 -4.19
CA ASP A 301 -6.98 -24.18 -4.41
C ASP A 301 -6.50 -24.85 -3.13
N ARG A 302 -5.76 -24.13 -2.28
CA ARG A 302 -5.30 -24.59 -0.97
C ARG A 302 -6.45 -24.88 -0.02
N LEU A 303 -7.40 -23.95 0.11
CA LEU A 303 -8.43 -24.00 1.14
C LEU A 303 -9.69 -24.76 0.72
N MET A 304 -10.11 -24.61 -0.54
CA MET A 304 -11.36 -25.18 -1.07
C MET A 304 -11.13 -26.49 -1.81
N ASN A 305 -10.09 -26.54 -2.65
CA ASN A 305 -9.76 -27.73 -3.43
C ASN A 305 -8.78 -28.67 -2.68
N CYS A 306 -8.29 -28.28 -1.50
CA CYS A 306 -7.35 -29.03 -0.69
C CYS A 306 -6.06 -29.44 -1.43
N ILE A 307 -5.55 -28.54 -2.29
CA ILE A 307 -4.35 -28.76 -3.10
C ILE A 307 -3.12 -28.28 -2.32
N TRP A 308 -2.09 -29.13 -2.25
CA TRP A 308 -0.78 -28.76 -1.72
C TRP A 308 -0.07 -27.82 -2.67
N LEU A 309 0.49 -26.73 -2.15
CA LEU A 309 1.22 -25.76 -2.96
C LEU A 309 2.72 -25.88 -2.75
N ASP A 310 3.48 -25.82 -3.84
CA ASP A 310 4.93 -25.73 -3.87
C ASP A 310 5.40 -24.27 -3.97
N GLY A 311 5.66 -23.65 -2.81
CA GLY A 311 6.18 -22.29 -2.72
C GLY A 311 7.60 -22.11 -3.26
N ASN A 312 8.31 -23.19 -3.62
CA ASN A 312 9.64 -23.07 -4.25
C ASN A 312 9.57 -22.56 -5.68
N LYS A 313 8.40 -22.69 -6.33
CA LYS A 313 8.13 -22.19 -7.68
C LYS A 313 7.89 -20.68 -7.75
N GLY A 314 7.70 -20.00 -6.61
CA GLY A 314 7.53 -18.56 -6.54
C GLY A 314 8.84 -17.77 -6.50
N PHE A 315 8.73 -16.47 -6.24
CA PHE A 315 9.86 -15.56 -6.12
C PHE A 315 10.85 -15.97 -5.01
N LYS A 316 12.10 -15.61 -5.22
CA LYS A 316 13.21 -15.79 -4.27
C LYS A 316 13.97 -14.48 -4.12
N GLU A 317 14.54 -14.29 -2.94
CA GLU A 317 15.43 -13.17 -2.67
C GLU A 317 16.63 -13.21 -3.63
N GLY A 318 17.02 -12.06 -4.15
CA GLY A 318 18.15 -11.92 -5.08
C GLY A 318 17.86 -12.23 -6.55
N MET A 319 16.60 -12.50 -6.92
CA MET A 319 16.21 -12.59 -8.34
C MET A 319 16.40 -11.25 -9.06
N SER A 320 16.96 -11.31 -10.27
CA SER A 320 17.05 -10.18 -11.19
C SER A 320 15.70 -9.92 -11.88
N PHE A 321 15.57 -8.77 -12.55
CA PHE A 321 14.38 -8.51 -13.38
C PHE A 321 14.18 -9.56 -14.47
N SER A 322 15.27 -10.16 -15.00
CA SER A 322 15.18 -11.23 -15.99
C SER A 322 14.59 -12.52 -15.39
N ASP A 323 14.97 -12.86 -14.16
CA ASP A 323 14.45 -14.05 -13.48
C ASP A 323 12.96 -13.87 -13.16
N ILE A 324 12.57 -12.67 -12.72
CA ILE A 324 11.17 -12.29 -12.46
C ILE A 324 10.33 -12.40 -13.73
N ASP A 325 10.81 -11.89 -14.86
CA ASP A 325 10.13 -11.95 -16.15
C ASP A 325 10.00 -13.40 -16.64
N GLU A 326 11.08 -14.18 -16.61
CA GLU A 326 11.08 -15.60 -17.01
C GLU A 326 10.06 -16.42 -16.21
N MET A 327 9.90 -16.11 -14.92
CA MET A 327 8.91 -16.75 -14.06
C MET A 327 7.47 -16.34 -14.39
N THR A 328 7.22 -15.09 -14.81
CA THR A 328 5.87 -14.52 -14.86
C THR A 328 5.29 -14.37 -16.27
N TYR A 329 6.10 -14.37 -17.33
CA TYR A 329 5.63 -14.08 -18.70
C TYR A 329 4.51 -15.03 -19.17
N LYS A 330 4.59 -16.33 -18.86
CA LYS A 330 3.53 -17.30 -19.24
C LYS A 330 2.21 -17.01 -18.52
N LEU A 331 2.29 -16.57 -17.27
CA LEU A 331 1.11 -16.22 -16.46
C LEU A 331 0.45 -14.96 -16.99
N ILE A 332 1.26 -13.97 -17.40
CA ILE A 332 0.81 -12.74 -18.03
C ILE A 332 0.14 -13.03 -19.38
N ILE A 333 0.71 -13.92 -20.19
CA ILE A 333 0.11 -14.34 -21.46
C ILE A 333 -1.26 -14.99 -21.24
N GLU A 334 -1.39 -15.87 -20.25
CA GLU A 334 -2.68 -16.50 -19.90
C GLU A 334 -3.73 -15.45 -19.50
N GLU A 335 -3.37 -14.46 -18.69
CA GLU A 335 -4.28 -13.41 -18.25
C GLU A 335 -4.84 -12.61 -19.43
N GLU A 336 -3.99 -12.25 -20.40
CA GLU A 336 -4.45 -11.54 -21.59
C GLU A 336 -5.28 -12.44 -22.52
N GLN A 337 -4.96 -13.74 -22.61
CA GLN A 337 -5.77 -14.70 -23.37
C GLN A 337 -7.16 -14.93 -22.76
N ASN A 338 -7.28 -14.86 -21.43
CA ASN A 338 -8.52 -15.08 -20.70
C ASN A 338 -9.31 -13.80 -20.43
N LYS A 339 -8.79 -12.64 -20.84
CA LYS A 339 -9.43 -11.34 -20.67
C LYS A 339 -10.82 -11.32 -21.32
N GLY A 340 -11.85 -11.05 -20.51
CA GLY A 340 -13.25 -11.04 -20.94
C GLY A 340 -13.89 -12.42 -21.07
N LYS A 341 -13.16 -13.51 -20.85
CA LYS A 341 -13.70 -14.86 -20.72
C LYS A 341 -14.04 -15.12 -19.24
N LYS A 342 -15.14 -15.85 -18.99
CA LYS A 342 -15.50 -16.31 -17.64
C LYS A 342 -14.75 -17.59 -17.30
N GLU A 343 -13.43 -17.53 -17.33
CA GLU A 343 -12.53 -18.67 -17.11
C GLU A 343 -11.56 -18.30 -15.98
N ALA A 344 -11.42 -19.20 -14.99
CA ALA A 344 -10.47 -19.00 -13.91
C ALA A 344 -9.04 -19.19 -14.43
N LEU A 345 -8.09 -18.42 -13.90
CA LEU A 345 -6.68 -18.59 -14.24
C LEU A 345 -6.14 -19.90 -13.64
N SER A 346 -5.23 -20.54 -14.37
CA SER A 346 -4.54 -21.73 -13.90
C SER A 346 -3.61 -21.41 -12.72
N ASN A 347 -3.45 -22.38 -11.83
CA ASN A 347 -2.51 -22.30 -10.72
C ASN A 347 -1.33 -23.26 -10.96
N PRO A 348 -0.14 -22.77 -11.35
CA PRO A 348 1.04 -23.62 -11.62
C PRO A 348 1.79 -24.05 -10.34
N TYR A 349 1.36 -23.58 -9.17
CA TYR A 349 2.10 -23.67 -7.91
C TYR A 349 1.74 -24.92 -7.08
N HIS A 350 1.26 -26.01 -7.70
CA HIS A 350 0.95 -27.27 -7.03
C HIS A 350 1.94 -28.40 -7.33
#